data_AF-A0A1V4VQE1-F1
#
_entry.id   AF-A0A1V4VQE1-F1
#
_cell.length_a   1.000
_cell.length_b   1.000
_cell.length_c   1.000
_cell.angle_alpha   90.00
_cell.angle_beta   90.00
_cell.angle_gamma   90.00
#
_symmetry.space_group_name_H-M   'P 1'
#
loop_
_entity.id
_entity.type
_entity.pdbx_description
1 polymer ?
#
loop_
_entity_poly.entity_id
_entity_poly.type
_entity_poly.pdbx_seq_one_letter_code
_entity_poly.pdbx_strand_id
1 'polypeptide(L)' 'MASKLFNYFLMCWINGTVTEAQLTTAVSKGYLTEEEKTSILATPK' A
#
# COMPACT_ATOMS: atom_id res chain seq x y z
N MET A 1 -11.45 -6.80 7.10
CA MET A 1 -10.40 -7.82 6.93
C MET A 1 -9.18 -7.09 6.41
N ALA A 2 -8.03 -7.17 7.09
CA ALA A 2 -6.80 -6.61 6.56
C ALA A 2 -6.30 -7.51 5.42
N SER A 3 -6.01 -6.94 4.26
CA SER A 3 -5.38 -7.66 3.15
C SER A 3 -4.05 -8.22 3.62
N LYS A 4 -3.78 -9.49 3.28
CA LYS A 4 -2.52 -10.16 3.67
C LYS A 4 -1.26 -9.38 3.25
N LEU A 5 -1.38 -8.55 2.21
CA LEU A 5 -0.29 -7.76 1.65
C LEU A 5 -0.21 -6.33 2.19
N PHE A 6 -1.15 -5.89 3.04
CA PHE A 6 -1.14 -4.54 3.61
C PHE A 6 0.17 -4.21 4.33
N ASN A 7 0.56 -5.06 5.29
CA ASN A 7 1.80 -4.88 6.04
C ASN A 7 3.04 -4.93 5.15
N TYR A 8 3.01 -5.72 4.07
CA TYR A 8 4.11 -5.79 3.11
C TYR A 8 4.26 -4.46 2.35
N PHE A 9 3.17 -3.93 1.81
CA PHE A 9 3.18 -2.64 1.10
C PHE A 9 3.48 -1.46 2.03
N LEU A 10 2.99 -1.49 3.27
CA LEU A 10 3.31 -0.50 4.29
C LEU A 10 4.81 -0.50 4.60
N MET A 11 5.39 -1.68 4.81
CA MET A 11 6.83 -1.82 5.04
C MET A 11 7.65 -1.33 3.84
N CYS A 12 7.24 -1.68 2.61
CA CYS A 12 7.90 -1.20 1.40
C CYS A 12 7.73 0.31 1.15
N TRP A 13 6.63 0.91 1.61
CA TRP A 13 6.41 2.36 1.56
C TRP A 13 7.34 3.10 2.53
N ILE A 14 7.42 2.62 3.78
CA ILE A 14 8.36 3.15 4.79
C ILE A 14 9.81 2.99 4.31
N ASN A 15 10.11 1.87 3.64
CA ASN A 15 11.44 1.62 3.09
C ASN A 15 11.72 2.38 1.78
N GLY A 16 10.78 3.23 1.31
CA GLY A 16 10.90 4.02 0.07
C GLY A 16 10.99 3.18 -1.22
N THR A 17 10.69 1.89 -1.14
CA THR A 17 10.81 0.94 -2.26
C THR A 17 9.58 1.00 -3.19
N VAL A 18 8.45 1.44 -2.67
CA VAL A 18 7.16 1.48 -3.37
C VAL A 18 6.68 2.93 -3.49
N THR A 19 6.24 3.31 -4.68
CA THR A 19 5.67 4.62 -4.98
C THR A 19 4.15 4.57 -5.04
N GLU A 20 3.51 5.74 -5.04
CA GLU A 20 2.05 5.85 -5.07
C GLU A 20 1.43 5.21 -6.33
N ALA A 21 2.16 5.22 -7.46
CA ALA A 21 1.78 4.50 -8.68
C ALA A 21 1.77 2.97 -8.51
N GLN A 22 2.74 2.44 -7.75
CA GLN A 22 2.81 1.01 -7.42
C GLN A 22 1.68 0.60 -6.47
N LEU A 23 1.35 1.44 -5.48
CA LEU A 23 0.19 1.23 -4.60
C LEU A 23 -1.12 1.25 -5.38
N THR A 24 -1.27 2.19 -6.32
CA THR A 24 -2.46 2.27 -7.20
C THR A 24 -2.59 1.00 -8.04
N THR A 25 -1.48 0.51 -8.60
CA THR A 25 -1.45 -0.75 -9.36
C THR A 25 -1.81 -1.95 -8.46
N ALA A 26 -1.34 -1.95 -7.21
CA ALA A 26 -1.67 -3.00 -6.25
C ALA A 26 -3.16 -3.00 -5.87
N VAL A 27 -3.78 -1.82 -5.76
CA VAL A 27 -5.23 -1.69 -5.60
C VAL A 27 -5.98 -2.20 -6.84
N SER A 28 -5.58 -1.78 -8.04
CA SER A 28 -6.21 -2.26 -9.29
C SER A 28 -6.10 -3.77 -9.50
N LYS A 29 -5.04 -4.40 -8.98
CA LYS A 29 -4.86 -5.86 -9.00
C LYS A 29 -5.61 -6.60 -7.88
N GLY A 30 -6.26 -5.88 -6.96
CA GLY A 30 -6.97 -6.46 -5.82
C GLY A 30 -6.05 -6.96 -4.70
N TYR A 31 -4.78 -6.53 -4.67
CA TYR A 31 -3.86 -6.86 -3.58
C TYR A 31 -4.07 -5.97 -2.34
N LEU A 32 -4.63 -4.78 -2.56
CA LEU A 32 -4.97 -3.79 -1.54
C LEU A 32 -6.37 -3.24 -1.82
N THR A 33 -7.04 -2.78 -0.78
CA THR A 33 -8.23 -1.92 -0.94
C THR A 33 -7.84 -0.45 -1.06
N GLU A 34 -8.76 0.39 -1.54
CA GLU A 34 -8.55 1.84 -1.57
C GLU A 34 -8.34 2.43 -0.17
N GLU A 35 -9.04 1.91 0.85
CA GLU A 35 -8.86 2.31 2.25
C GLU A 35 -7.44 2.01 2.76
N GLU A 36 -6.91 0.85 2.38
CA GLU A 36 -5.56 0.43 2.74
C GLU A 36 -4.50 1.28 2.04
N LYS A 37 -4.67 1.56 0.75
CA LYS A 37 -3.80 2.51 0.04
C LYS A 37 -3.80 3.87 0.73
N THR A 38 -4.98 4.37 1.14
CA THR A 38 -5.10 5.65 1.83
C THR A 38 -4.37 5.64 3.16
N SER A 39 -4.45 4.54 3.90
CA SER A 39 -3.72 4.35 5.17
C SER A 39 -2.20 4.32 4.97
N ILE A 40 -1.72 3.68 3.91
CA ILE A 40 -0.29 3.66 3.56
C ILE A 40 0.18 5.05 3.17
N LEU A 41 -0.59 5.79 2.36
CA LEU A 41 -0.24 7.17 1.95
C LEU A 41 -0.27 8.17 3.11
N ALA A 42 -1.14 7.97 4.08
CA ALA A 42 -1.16 8.76 5.31
C ALA A 42 0.05 8.48 6.21
N THR A 43 0.77 7.37 5.99
CA THR A 43 2.00 7.06 6.74
C THR A 43 3.17 7.84 6.13
N PRO A 44 3.85 8.71 6.89
CA PRO A 44 5.03 9.41 6.39
C PRO A 44 6.16 8.40 6.12
N LYS A 45 6.81 8.56 4.96
CA LYS A 45 7.97 7.78 4.51
C LYS A 45 9.27 8.34 5.06
#